data_AF-R4KZ40-F1
#
_entry.id   AF-R4KZ40-F1
#
_cell.length_a   1.000
_cell.length_b   1.000
_cell.length_c   1.000
_cell.angle_alpha   90.00
_cell.angle_beta   90.00
_cell.angle_gamma   90.00
#
_symmetry.space_group_name_H-M   'P 1'
#
loop_
_entity.id
_entity.type
_entity.pdbx_description
1 polymer ?
#
loop_
_entity_poly.entity_id
_entity_poly.type
_entity_poly.pdbx_seq_one_letter_code
_entity_poly.pdbx_strand_id
1 'polypeptide(L)'
;VGLQRMVPFQNFEEKLEGYSAHLTSLVSGKNYASRPDGMSLRDIKEVDVQDMERWRERILSAIHTGQVIDQNGTEIPLDEERGLDILGALIESSYESLNKGYYGTLHNWGHVMIAKIH
;
A
#
# COMPACT_ATOMS: atom_id res chain seq x y z
N VAL A 1 18.10 -10.69 26.26
CA VAL A 1 18.52 -9.85 25.11
C VAL A 1 17.45 -9.99 24.05
N GLY A 2 16.78 -8.89 23.68
CA GLY A 2 15.57 -8.90 22.84
C GLY A 2 15.88 -8.69 21.35
N LEU A 3 14.87 -8.92 20.51
CA LEU A 3 14.92 -8.62 19.08
C LEU A 3 14.92 -7.10 18.83
N GLN A 4 15.48 -6.69 17.69
CA GLN A 4 15.37 -5.31 17.21
C GLN A 4 13.93 -4.99 16.81
N ARG A 5 13.57 -3.70 16.82
CA ARG A 5 12.27 -3.23 16.27
C ARG A 5 12.22 -3.52 14.77
N MET A 6 11.01 -3.82 14.26
CA MET A 6 10.78 -4.02 12.84
C MET A 6 11.20 -2.79 12.04
N VAL A 7 11.85 -3.04 10.90
CA VAL A 7 12.19 -2.01 9.92
C VAL A 7 11.02 -1.81 8.94
N PRO A 8 10.73 -0.57 8.52
CA PRO A 8 9.64 -0.32 7.57
C PRO A 8 10.04 -0.73 6.14
N PHE A 9 9.11 -1.29 5.38
CA PHE A 9 9.31 -1.59 3.96
C PHE A 9 9.01 -0.35 3.11
N GLN A 10 10.04 0.50 2.91
CA GLN A 10 9.89 1.78 2.21
C GLN A 10 10.40 1.74 0.76
N ASN A 11 11.41 0.92 0.48
CA ASN A 11 11.97 0.71 -0.85
C ASN A 11 11.36 -0.54 -1.47
N PHE A 12 10.57 -0.38 -2.53
CA PHE A 12 9.85 -1.50 -3.16
C PHE A 12 10.75 -2.46 -3.95
N GLU A 13 12.02 -2.10 -4.16
CA GLU A 13 13.03 -2.99 -4.74
C GLU A 13 13.64 -3.95 -3.69
N GLU A 14 13.47 -3.67 -2.40
CA GLU A 14 14.01 -4.53 -1.34
C GLU A 14 13.44 -5.95 -1.41
N LYS A 15 14.31 -6.91 -1.08
CA LYS A 15 13.95 -8.32 -1.08
C LYS A 15 13.20 -8.66 0.20
N LEU A 16 12.02 -9.23 0.05
CA LEU A 16 11.19 -9.70 1.14
C LEU A 16 11.72 -11.01 1.70
N GLU A 17 11.57 -11.16 3.01
CA GLU A 17 11.85 -12.38 3.75
C GLU A 17 10.86 -13.48 3.36
N GLY A 18 11.33 -14.72 3.42
CA GLY A 18 10.50 -15.89 3.17
C GLY A 18 9.51 -16.14 4.31
N TYR A 19 8.32 -16.64 3.97
CA TYR A 19 7.32 -17.05 4.94
C TYR A 19 6.46 -18.21 4.39
N SER A 20 6.23 -19.23 5.21
CA SER A 20 5.34 -20.34 4.89
C SER A 20 4.24 -20.44 5.94
N ALA A 21 3.00 -20.18 5.51
CA ALA A 21 1.85 -20.14 6.40
C ALA A 21 1.41 -21.52 6.90
N HIS A 22 1.72 -22.59 6.16
CA HIS A 22 1.23 -23.95 6.43
C HIS A 22 -0.29 -24.03 6.59
N LEU A 23 -1.04 -23.22 5.82
CA LEU A 23 -2.50 -23.17 5.84
C LEU A 23 -3.09 -23.80 4.57
N THR A 24 -4.17 -24.56 4.75
CA THR A 24 -4.94 -25.17 3.67
C THR A 24 -6.38 -24.67 3.73
N SER A 25 -6.92 -24.26 2.58
CA SER A 25 -8.34 -23.95 2.43
C SER A 25 -9.15 -25.24 2.37
N LEU A 26 -9.95 -25.54 3.40
CA LEU A 26 -10.79 -26.74 3.44
C LEU A 26 -11.87 -26.78 2.35
N VAL A 27 -12.23 -25.61 1.82
CA VAL A 27 -13.26 -25.48 0.76
C VAL A 27 -12.72 -25.96 -0.59
N SER A 28 -11.48 -25.61 -0.93
CA SER A 28 -10.89 -25.94 -2.24
C SER A 28 -9.83 -27.04 -2.20
N GLY A 29 -9.36 -27.41 -1.01
CA GLY A 29 -8.20 -28.30 -0.82
C GLY A 29 -6.86 -27.65 -1.19
N LYS A 30 -6.84 -26.37 -1.61
CA LYS A 30 -5.62 -25.66 -2.00
C LYS A 30 -4.92 -25.05 -0.79
N ASN A 31 -3.59 -24.97 -0.85
CA ASN A 31 -2.77 -24.30 0.16
C ASN A 31 -2.66 -22.81 -0.14
N TYR A 32 -2.51 -22.01 0.92
CA TYR A 32 -1.97 -20.66 0.77
C TYR A 32 -0.52 -20.77 0.33
N ALA A 33 -0.15 -20.03 -0.72
CA ALA A 33 1.18 -20.08 -1.28
C ALA A 33 2.22 -19.66 -0.23
N SER A 34 3.35 -20.37 -0.18
CA SER A 34 4.51 -19.94 0.59
C SER A 34 5.33 -18.96 -0.25
N ARG A 35 5.93 -17.97 0.41
CA ARG A 35 6.87 -17.03 -0.22
C ARG A 35 8.30 -17.47 0.12
N PRO A 36 9.13 -17.91 -0.83
CA PRO A 36 10.56 -18.06 -0.64
C PRO A 36 11.23 -16.72 -0.32
N ASP A 37 12.41 -16.76 0.28
CA ASP A 37 13.21 -15.57 0.53
C ASP A 37 13.76 -14.95 -0.78
N GLY A 38 14.05 -13.65 -0.74
CA GLY A 38 14.79 -13.01 -1.81
C GLY A 38 13.95 -12.46 -2.98
N MET A 39 12.62 -12.44 -2.85
CA MET A 39 11.71 -11.90 -3.85
C MET A 39 11.46 -10.41 -3.62
N SER A 40 11.50 -9.60 -4.69
CA SER A 40 11.09 -8.19 -4.68
C SER A 40 9.72 -8.02 -5.36
N LEU A 41 9.04 -6.91 -5.10
CA LEU A 41 7.77 -6.62 -5.77
C LEU A 41 7.96 -6.58 -7.30
N ARG A 42 6.92 -7.00 -8.03
CA ARG A 42 6.87 -7.03 -9.48
C ARG A 42 5.51 -6.56 -9.94
N ASP A 43 5.46 -6.03 -11.16
CA ASP A 43 4.23 -5.59 -11.78
C ASP A 43 3.24 -6.76 -11.88
N ILE A 44 1.97 -6.44 -11.66
CA ILE A 44 0.87 -7.36 -11.91
C ILE A 44 -0.05 -6.73 -12.96
N LYS A 45 -0.90 -7.55 -13.58
CA LYS A 45 -1.76 -7.11 -14.69
C LYS A 45 -2.53 -5.82 -14.40
N GLU A 46 -2.93 -5.61 -13.14
CA GLU A 46 -3.77 -4.49 -12.74
C GLU A 46 -3.01 -3.24 -12.27
N VAL A 47 -1.75 -3.37 -11.85
CA VAL A 47 -0.97 -2.27 -11.25
C VAL A 47 0.53 -2.54 -11.35
N ASP A 48 1.28 -1.47 -11.63
CA ASP A 48 2.74 -1.52 -11.71
C ASP A 48 3.36 -1.07 -10.37
N VAL A 49 4.57 -1.52 -10.07
CA VAL A 49 5.33 -1.05 -8.89
C VAL A 49 5.51 0.47 -8.95
N GLN A 50 5.68 1.02 -10.16
CA GLN A 50 5.78 2.46 -10.36
C GLN A 50 4.49 3.22 -9.98
N ASP A 51 3.30 2.64 -10.13
CA ASP A 51 2.07 3.25 -9.65
C ASP A 51 2.07 3.43 -8.13
N MET A 52 2.53 2.39 -7.42
CA MET A 52 2.66 2.41 -5.97
C MET A 52 3.62 3.51 -5.50
N GLU A 53 4.76 3.65 -6.17
CA GLU A 53 5.72 4.73 -5.89
C GLU A 53 5.09 6.11 -6.15
N ARG A 54 4.42 6.28 -7.30
CA ARG A 54 3.72 7.53 -7.64
C ARG A 54 2.69 7.91 -6.58
N TRP A 55 1.91 6.95 -6.09
CA TRP A 55 0.91 7.21 -5.05
C TRP A 55 1.56 7.60 -3.73
N ARG A 56 2.63 6.90 -3.31
CA ARG A 56 3.42 7.28 -2.12
C ARG A 56 3.92 8.72 -2.24
N GLU A 57 4.55 9.09 -3.36
CA GLU A 57 5.08 10.44 -3.57
C GLU A 57 3.99 11.51 -3.56
N ARG A 58 2.84 11.25 -4.18
CA ARG A 58 1.70 12.18 -4.17
C ARG A 58 1.14 12.40 -2.76
N ILE A 59 1.02 11.32 -1.97
CA ILE A 59 0.54 11.39 -0.59
C ILE A 59 1.54 12.19 0.27
N LEU A 60 2.85 11.90 0.16
CA LEU A 60 3.89 12.65 0.88
C LEU A 60 3.90 14.13 0.48
N SER A 61 3.74 14.43 -0.81
CA SER A 61 3.62 15.81 -1.29
C SER A 61 2.44 16.53 -0.65
N ALA A 62 1.25 15.90 -0.62
CA ALA A 62 0.06 16.47 0.02
C ALA A 62 0.25 16.71 1.53
N ILE A 63 0.94 15.81 2.22
CA ILE A 63 1.31 15.98 3.64
C ILE A 63 2.25 17.18 3.82
N HIS A 64 3.28 17.30 2.98
CA HIS A 64 4.24 18.40 3.08
C HIS A 64 3.65 19.78 2.73
N THR A 65 2.71 19.83 1.78
CA THR A 65 2.00 21.07 1.42
C THR A 65 0.85 21.39 2.36
N GLY A 66 0.40 20.42 3.16
CA GLY A 66 -0.75 20.56 4.05
C GLY A 66 -2.10 20.59 3.32
N GLN A 67 -2.17 20.11 2.09
CA GLN A 67 -3.39 20.11 1.28
C GLN A 67 -3.45 18.95 0.28
N VAL A 68 -4.66 18.43 0.07
CA VAL A 68 -4.96 17.39 -0.93
C VAL A 68 -5.80 17.97 -2.07
N ILE A 69 -5.82 17.30 -3.22
CA ILE A 69 -6.59 17.72 -4.39
C ILE A 69 -7.74 16.74 -4.60
N ASP A 70 -8.99 17.23 -4.58
CA ASP A 70 -10.18 16.41 -4.85
C ASP A 70 -10.31 16.03 -6.35
N GLN A 71 -11.31 15.23 -6.70
CA GLN A 71 -11.57 14.83 -8.10
C GLN A 71 -11.87 16.00 -9.05
N ASN A 72 -12.29 17.16 -8.53
CA ASN A 72 -12.60 18.35 -9.29
C ASN A 72 -11.40 19.30 -9.43
N GLY A 73 -10.26 18.96 -8.82
CA GLY A 73 -9.08 19.82 -8.79
C GLY A 73 -9.08 20.87 -7.67
N THR A 74 -10.01 20.78 -6.71
CA THR A 74 -10.10 21.68 -5.56
C THR A 74 -9.10 21.27 -4.50
N GLU A 75 -8.34 22.24 -3.99
CA GLU A 75 -7.43 22.03 -2.86
C GLU A 75 -8.23 22.01 -1.54
N ILE A 76 -8.08 20.92 -0.79
CA ILE A 76 -8.71 20.70 0.52
C ILE A 76 -7.59 20.68 1.57
N PRO A 77 -7.61 21.56 2.59
CA PRO A 77 -6.58 21.60 3.61
C PRO A 77 -6.61 20.35 4.51
N LEU A 78 -5.43 19.91 4.95
CA LEU A 78 -5.25 18.90 5.98
C LEU A 78 -5.18 19.60 7.34
N ASP A 79 -6.35 19.91 7.91
CA ASP A 79 -6.45 20.54 9.23
C ASP A 79 -6.32 19.54 10.39
N GLU A 80 -6.22 20.07 11.62
CA GLU A 80 -6.06 19.26 12.83
C GLU A 80 -7.30 18.40 13.17
N GLU A 81 -8.48 18.74 12.66
CA GLU A 81 -9.74 18.06 12.99
C GLU A 81 -10.00 16.87 12.04
N ARG A 82 -9.74 17.05 10.75
CA ARG A 82 -10.12 16.12 9.67
C ARG A 82 -8.94 15.60 8.86
N GLY A 83 -7.76 16.18 8.99
CA GLY A 83 -6.59 15.82 8.17
C GLY A 83 -6.24 14.33 8.26
N LEU A 84 -6.30 13.72 9.45
CA LEU A 84 -6.04 12.29 9.61
C LEU A 84 -7.13 11.39 9.00
N ASP A 85 -8.39 11.79 9.09
CA ASP A 85 -9.51 11.06 8.48
C ASP A 85 -9.39 11.06 6.95
N ILE A 86 -9.07 12.23 6.38
CA ILE A 86 -8.79 12.37 4.95
C ILE A 86 -7.60 11.49 4.55
N LEU A 87 -6.48 11.57 5.26
CA LEU A 87 -5.30 10.76 4.95
C LEU A 87 -5.58 9.26 5.06
N GLY A 88 -6.35 8.81 6.06
CA GLY A 88 -6.79 7.42 6.19
C GLY A 88 -7.58 6.97 4.95
N ALA A 89 -8.56 7.76 4.53
CA ALA A 89 -9.38 7.48 3.35
C ALA A 89 -8.59 7.49 2.03
N LEU A 90 -7.47 8.23 1.96
CA LEU A 90 -6.57 8.23 0.80
C LEU A 90 -5.61 7.02 0.82
N ILE A 91 -4.96 6.74 1.95
CA ILE A 91 -3.90 5.73 2.08
C ILE A 91 -4.44 4.31 1.96
N GLU A 92 -5.60 4.01 2.56
CA GLU A 92 -6.23 2.68 2.46
C GLU A 92 -6.54 2.31 0.99
N SER A 93 -6.78 3.29 0.13
CA SER A 93 -8.06 3.98 -0.08
C SER A 93 -9.36 3.30 0.34
N SER A 94 -10.30 4.10 0.86
CA SER A 94 -11.71 3.71 1.08
C SER A 94 -12.64 4.34 0.02
N TYR A 95 -13.97 4.13 0.14
CA TYR A 95 -14.96 4.81 -0.71
C TYR A 95 -14.92 6.34 -0.53
N GLU A 96 -14.53 6.80 0.67
CA GLU A 96 -14.46 8.22 1.04
C GLU A 96 -13.20 8.93 0.51
N SER A 97 -12.37 8.24 -0.29
CA SER A 97 -11.17 8.83 -0.90
C SER A 97 -11.55 10.02 -1.80
N LEU A 98 -11.08 11.20 -1.43
CA LEU A 98 -11.37 12.44 -2.16
C LEU A 98 -10.89 12.42 -3.61
N ASN A 99 -9.85 11.64 -3.94
CA ASN A 99 -9.36 11.48 -5.30
C ASN A 99 -8.58 10.17 -5.52
N LYS A 100 -9.33 9.06 -5.60
CA LYS A 100 -8.77 7.73 -5.81
C LYS A 100 -7.97 7.59 -7.11
N GLY A 101 -8.35 8.30 -8.17
CA GLY A 101 -7.61 8.29 -9.44
C GLY A 101 -6.21 8.90 -9.32
N TYR A 102 -6.05 9.88 -8.44
CA TYR A 102 -4.78 10.56 -8.23
C TYR A 102 -3.94 9.92 -7.11
N TYR A 103 -4.51 9.66 -5.95
CA TYR A 103 -3.81 9.11 -4.79
C TYR A 103 -3.76 7.58 -4.75
N GLY A 104 -4.55 6.91 -5.58
CA GLY A 104 -4.51 5.46 -5.72
C GLY A 104 -5.10 4.70 -4.54
N THR A 105 -4.56 3.50 -4.32
CA THR A 105 -5.01 2.51 -3.33
C THR A 105 -3.76 1.83 -2.72
N LEU A 106 -2.88 2.64 -2.14
CA LEU A 106 -1.52 2.22 -1.77
C LEU A 106 -1.51 1.03 -0.81
N HIS A 107 -2.22 1.10 0.32
CA HIS A 107 -2.25 0.01 1.31
C HIS A 107 -2.82 -1.29 0.72
N ASN A 108 -3.97 -1.21 0.07
CA ASN A 108 -4.66 -2.40 -0.44
C ASN A 108 -3.87 -3.08 -1.57
N TRP A 109 -3.25 -2.32 -2.47
CA TRP A 109 -2.38 -2.91 -3.49
C TRP A 109 -1.09 -3.47 -2.91
N GLY A 110 -0.57 -2.90 -1.82
CA GLY A 110 0.55 -3.49 -1.07
C GLY A 110 0.26 -4.92 -0.64
N HIS A 111 -0.93 -5.17 -0.06
CA HIS A 111 -1.38 -6.53 0.29
C HIS A 111 -1.46 -7.43 -0.95
N VAL A 112 -2.09 -6.97 -2.03
CA VAL A 112 -2.28 -7.78 -3.23
C VAL A 112 -0.97 -8.14 -3.91
N MET A 113 -0.05 -7.19 -4.05
CA MET A 113 1.25 -7.42 -4.71
C MET A 113 2.13 -8.36 -3.87
N ILE A 114 2.18 -8.20 -2.55
CA ILE A 114 2.91 -9.13 -1.66
C ILE A 114 2.27 -10.52 -1.69
N ALA A 115 0.94 -10.61 -1.71
CA ALA A 115 0.24 -11.89 -1.77
C ALA A 115 0.46 -12.64 -3.10
N LYS A 116 0.58 -11.92 -4.22
CA LYS A 116 0.78 -12.46 -5.59
C LYS A 116 2.25 -12.53 -6.04
N ILE A 117 3.22 -12.33 -5.14
CA ILE A 117 4.64 -12.22 -5.51
C ILE A 117 5.29 -13.51 -6.04
N HIS A 118 4.63 -14.66 -5.88
CA HIS A 118 5.15 -16.01 -6.15
C HIS A 118 4.87 -16.49 -7.57
#